data_AF-A0A1M6TJS0-F1
#
_entry.id   AF-A0A1M6TJS0-F1
#
_cell.length_a   1.000
_cell.length_b   1.000
_cell.length_c   1.000
_cell.angle_alpha   90.00
_cell.angle_beta   90.00
_cell.angle_gamma   90.00
#
_symmetry.space_group_name_H-M   'P 1'
#
loop_
_entity.id
_entity.type
_entity.pdbx_description
1 polymer ?
#
loop_
_entity_poly.entity_id
_entity_poly.type
_entity_poly.pdbx_seq_one_letter_code
_entity_poly.pdbx_strand_id
1 'polypeptide(L)'
;MKTAIYMKANTWLDHKELSLPLPEQTKICREYMKNHPELRKIGTYTDRNTTKNTTRELELLLVEAENRRVECIVTPTIKVFFDYCTESEYYINTIMKPAGIRLIGIKDDFDSSDENWSERLKAIKWQGRIRRYGKSKQKE
;
A
#
# COMPACT_ATOMS: atom_id res chain seq x y z
N MET A 1 11.33 3.94 14.72
CA MET A 1 11.27 2.90 13.65
C MET A 1 11.73 3.50 12.32
N LYS A 2 12.53 2.80 11.50
CA LYS A 2 12.99 3.29 10.18
C LYS A 2 11.85 3.23 9.16
N THR A 3 11.37 4.39 8.76
CA THR A 3 10.14 4.52 7.98
C THR A 3 10.39 5.13 6.60
N ALA A 4 9.93 4.45 5.56
CA ALA A 4 9.85 4.98 4.20
C ALA A 4 8.44 5.50 3.91
N ILE A 5 8.35 6.51 3.05
CA ILE A 5 7.07 6.94 2.46
C ILE A 5 7.01 6.41 1.03
N TYR A 6 5.89 5.81 0.65
CA TYR A 6 5.63 5.40 -0.73
C TYR A 6 4.42 6.15 -1.30
N MET A 7 4.55 6.60 -2.55
CA MET A 7 3.53 7.35 -3.29
C MET A 7 3.56 6.95 -4.77
N LYS A 8 2.44 7.07 -5.47
CA LYS A 8 2.32 6.66 -6.87
C LYS A 8 1.32 7.54 -7.62
N ALA A 9 1.58 7.82 -8.89
CA ALA A 9 0.71 8.65 -9.73
C ALA A 9 -0.51 7.89 -10.30
N ASN A 10 -0.37 6.61 -10.63
CA ASN A 10 -1.39 5.81 -11.31
C ASN A 10 -1.63 4.44 -10.66
N THR A 11 -2.76 3.83 -10.97
CA THR A 11 -3.10 2.45 -10.61
C THR A 11 -2.25 1.44 -11.38
N TRP A 12 -2.09 0.22 -10.86
CA TRP A 12 -1.29 -0.81 -11.53
C TRP A 12 -1.98 -1.37 -12.77
N LEU A 13 -3.26 -1.69 -12.65
CA LEU A 13 -4.03 -2.49 -13.61
C LEU A 13 -4.43 -1.72 -14.86
N ASP A 14 -4.93 -0.50 -14.71
CA ASP A 14 -5.56 0.25 -15.81
C ASP A 14 -4.91 1.60 -16.10
N HIS A 15 -3.78 1.88 -15.43
CA HIS A 15 -3.00 3.11 -15.59
C HIS A 15 -3.83 4.38 -15.40
N LYS A 16 -4.97 4.26 -14.73
CA LYS A 16 -5.79 5.41 -14.41
C LYS A 16 -5.08 6.21 -13.35
N GLU A 17 -5.25 7.51 -13.44
CA GLU A 17 -4.85 8.40 -12.35
C GLU A 17 -5.53 7.92 -11.07
N LEU A 18 -4.73 7.75 -10.02
CA LEU A 18 -5.29 7.50 -8.71
C LEU A 18 -6.22 8.67 -8.37
N SER A 19 -7.36 8.40 -7.74
CA SER A 19 -8.28 9.46 -7.31
C SER A 19 -7.65 10.44 -6.31
N LEU A 20 -6.44 10.12 -5.84
CA LEU A 20 -5.64 10.91 -4.93
C LEU A 20 -4.37 11.43 -5.64
N PRO A 21 -4.35 12.69 -6.12
CA PRO A 21 -3.19 13.24 -6.81
C PRO A 21 -1.93 13.32 -5.93
N LEU A 22 -0.74 13.22 -6.54
CA LEU A 22 0.55 13.26 -5.83
C LEU A 22 0.75 14.45 -4.87
N PRO A 23 0.31 15.69 -5.19
CA PRO A 23 0.40 16.80 -4.23
C PRO A 23 -0.41 16.56 -2.96
N GLU A 24 -1.60 15.95 -3.08
CA GLU A 24 -2.44 15.61 -1.93
C GLU A 24 -1.82 14.45 -1.14
N GLN A 25 -1.29 13.43 -1.82
CA GLN A 25 -0.52 12.35 -1.19
C GLN A 25 0.63 12.90 -0.34
N THR A 26 1.40 13.83 -0.91
CA THR A 26 2.53 14.48 -0.23
C THR A 26 2.07 15.23 1.01
N LYS A 27 0.97 15.98 0.92
CA LYS A 27 0.40 16.71 2.06
C LYS A 27 0.02 15.75 3.19
N ILE A 28 -0.72 14.69 2.86
CA ILE A 28 -1.19 13.68 3.82
C ILE A 28 -0.02 13.02 4.53
N CYS A 29 0.96 12.49 3.79
CA CYS A 29 2.10 11.82 4.40
C CYS A 29 2.96 12.77 5.23
N ARG A 30 3.15 14.02 4.79
CA ARG A 30 3.91 15.01 5.57
C ARG A 30 3.24 15.34 6.90
N GLU A 31 1.93 15.53 6.89
CA GLU A 31 1.15 15.84 8.10
C GLU A 31 1.13 14.65 9.06
N TYR A 32 0.93 13.44 8.56
CA TYR A 32 1.02 12.22 9.36
C TYR A 32 2.39 12.08 10.02
N MET A 33 3.49 12.15 9.24
CA MET A 33 4.84 12.02 9.81
C MET A 33 5.19 13.12 10.83
N LYS A 34 4.60 14.32 10.72
CA LYS A 34 4.78 15.39 11.71
C LYS A 34 4.14 15.04 13.05
N ASN A 35 3.00 14.36 13.03
CA ASN A 35 2.25 13.97 14.23
C ASN A 35 2.72 12.63 14.83
N HIS A 36 3.61 11.92 14.14
CA HIS A 36 4.12 10.59 14.50
C HIS A 36 5.66 10.58 14.64
N PRO A 37 6.23 11.27 15.65
CA PRO A 37 7.69 11.39 15.82
C PRO A 37 8.42 10.06 16.07
N GLU A 38 7.70 9.01 16.48
CA GLU A 38 8.21 7.64 16.62
C GLU A 38 8.61 7.01 15.25
N LEU A 39 8.07 7.54 14.16
CA LEU A 39 8.36 7.14 12.79
C LEU A 39 9.52 7.99 12.23
N ARG A 40 10.71 7.40 12.15
CA ARG A 40 11.90 8.09 11.63
C ARG A 40 11.94 7.97 10.10
N LYS A 41 11.57 9.05 9.40
CA LYS A 41 11.66 9.11 7.94
C LYS A 41 13.09 8.86 7.45
N ILE A 42 13.29 7.84 6.62
CA ILE A 42 14.60 7.55 5.97
C ILE A 42 14.58 7.82 4.47
N GLY A 43 13.41 7.93 3.85
CA GLY A 43 13.31 8.16 2.41
C GLY A 43 11.88 8.40 1.94
N THR A 44 11.76 8.85 0.69
CA THR A 44 10.48 8.96 -0.02
C THR A 44 10.66 8.38 -1.41
N TYR A 45 9.88 7.34 -1.70
CA TYR A 45 9.87 6.60 -2.95
C TYR A 45 8.60 7.00 -3.69
N THR A 46 8.73 7.45 -4.94
CA THR A 46 7.58 7.99 -5.68
C THR A 46 7.60 7.65 -7.15
N ASP A 47 6.74 6.73 -7.55
CA ASP A 47 6.48 6.42 -8.96
C ASP A 47 5.64 7.55 -9.58
N ARG A 48 6.33 8.52 -10.20
CA ARG A 48 5.75 9.78 -10.70
C ARG A 48 5.13 9.70 -12.09
N ASN A 49 5.37 8.62 -12.82
CA ASN A 49 4.95 8.55 -14.21
C ASN A 49 3.43 8.42 -14.30
N THR A 50 2.77 9.42 -14.87
CA THR A 50 1.31 9.47 -15.06
C THR A 50 0.85 8.75 -16.33
N THR A 51 1.76 8.46 -17.27
CA THR A 51 1.45 7.92 -18.60
C THR A 51 1.82 6.44 -18.77
N LYS A 52 2.80 5.96 -17.99
CA LYS A 52 3.21 4.55 -17.93
C LYS A 52 3.20 4.12 -16.48
N ASN A 53 2.74 2.90 -16.22
CA ASN A 53 2.93 2.30 -14.89
C ASN A 53 4.42 2.02 -14.69
N THR A 54 5.03 2.74 -13.76
CA THR A 54 6.37 2.48 -13.29
C THR A 54 6.30 1.91 -11.88
N THR A 55 7.23 1.01 -11.63
CA THR A 55 7.33 0.23 -10.39
C THR A 55 8.72 0.36 -9.79
N ARG A 56 9.56 1.22 -10.40
CA ARG A 56 10.97 1.35 -10.09
C ARG A 56 11.18 1.79 -8.65
N GLU A 57 10.40 2.77 -8.19
CA GLU A 57 10.55 3.27 -6.83
C GLU A 57 9.99 2.28 -5.81
N LEU A 58 8.93 1.54 -6.17
CA LEU A 58 8.49 0.41 -5.37
C LEU A 58 9.55 -0.69 -5.27
N GLU A 59 10.13 -1.12 -6.38
CA GLU A 59 11.17 -2.16 -6.42
C GLU A 59 12.38 -1.78 -5.56
N LEU A 60 12.84 -0.53 -5.66
CA LEU A 60 13.91 -0.01 -4.80
C LEU A 60 13.52 -0.04 -3.32
N LEU A 61 12.28 0.36 -2.99
CA LEU A 61 11.77 0.29 -1.63
C LEU A 61 11.74 -1.15 -1.09
N LEU A 62 11.31 -2.11 -1.90
CA LEU A 62 11.25 -3.51 -1.51
C LEU A 62 12.65 -4.06 -1.26
N VAL A 63 13.64 -3.73 -2.11
CA VAL A 63 15.05 -4.10 -1.87
C VAL A 63 15.59 -3.50 -0.57
N GLU A 64 15.25 -2.24 -0.27
CA GLU A 64 15.65 -1.59 0.98
C GLU A 64 14.98 -2.24 2.20
N ALA A 65 13.74 -2.72 2.05
CA ALA A 65 13.03 -3.44 3.08
C ALA A 65 13.58 -4.86 3.30
N GLU A 66 13.90 -5.60 2.24
CA GLU A 66 14.58 -6.89 2.28
C GLU A 66 15.93 -6.80 2.99
N ASN A 67 16.68 -5.72 2.74
CA ASN A 67 17.95 -5.43 3.42
C ASN A 67 17.79 -4.88 4.84
N ARG A 68 16.57 -4.89 5.41
CA ARG A 68 16.23 -4.35 6.74
C ARG A 68 16.63 -2.88 6.94
N ARG A 69 16.79 -2.12 5.86
CA ARG A 69 17.02 -0.67 5.92
C ARG A 69 15.70 0.05 6.19
N VAL A 70 14.59 -0.50 5.72
CA VAL A 70 13.22 -0.05 6.00
C VAL A 70 12.52 -1.06 6.91
N GLU A 71 11.90 -0.58 7.99
CA GLU A 71 11.09 -1.38 8.92
C GLU A 71 9.59 -1.07 8.79
N CYS A 72 9.26 0.13 8.27
CA CYS A 72 7.90 0.57 8.11
C CYS A 72 7.72 1.34 6.80
N ILE A 73 6.60 1.10 6.13
CA ILE A 73 6.18 1.80 4.93
C ILE A 73 4.89 2.56 5.26
N VAL A 74 4.92 3.88 5.06
CA VAL A 74 3.76 4.75 5.15
C VAL A 74 3.31 5.13 3.75
N THR A 75 2.03 4.94 3.46
CA THR A 75 1.39 5.33 2.19
C THR A 75 0.12 6.15 2.49
N PRO A 76 -0.26 7.12 1.64
CA PRO A 76 -1.45 7.92 1.89
C PRO A 76 -2.74 7.08 1.87
N THR A 77 -2.79 6.00 1.10
CA THR A 77 -3.85 4.97 1.12
C THR A 77 -3.26 3.65 0.65
N ILE A 78 -3.81 2.53 1.09
CA ILE A 78 -3.41 1.17 0.68
C ILE A 78 -3.57 0.99 -0.82
N LYS A 79 -4.50 1.70 -1.45
CA LYS A 79 -4.74 1.65 -2.90
C LYS A 79 -3.60 2.22 -3.76
N VAL A 80 -2.67 2.96 -3.15
CA VAL A 80 -1.43 3.37 -3.84
C VAL A 80 -0.51 2.16 -4.02
N PHE A 81 -0.58 1.21 -3.09
CA PHE A 81 0.30 0.05 -3.05
C PHE A 81 -0.32 -1.15 -3.78
N PHE A 82 -1.61 -1.41 -3.56
CA PHE A 82 -2.31 -2.57 -4.11
C PHE A 82 -3.60 -2.19 -4.83
N ASP A 83 -3.97 -2.95 -5.85
CA ASP A 83 -5.22 -2.72 -6.58
C ASP A 83 -6.39 -3.56 -6.02
N TYR A 84 -6.10 -4.71 -5.38
CA TYR A 84 -7.11 -5.66 -4.91
C TYR A 84 -6.89 -6.11 -3.46
N CYS A 85 -7.99 -6.32 -2.74
CA CYS A 85 -7.98 -6.82 -1.37
C CYS A 85 -7.27 -8.17 -1.22
N THR A 86 -7.55 -9.12 -2.12
CA THR A 86 -7.01 -10.49 -2.04
C THR A 86 -5.50 -10.52 -2.25
N GLU A 87 -5.01 -9.71 -3.20
CA GLU A 87 -3.59 -9.54 -3.45
C GLU A 87 -2.90 -8.87 -2.24
N SER A 88 -3.51 -7.82 -1.71
CA SER A 88 -3.01 -7.12 -0.52
C SER A 88 -2.88 -8.07 0.68
N GLU A 89 -3.92 -8.86 0.95
CA GLU A 89 -3.94 -9.80 2.08
C GLU A 89 -2.87 -10.88 1.93
N TYR A 90 -2.70 -11.41 0.70
CA TYR A 90 -1.62 -12.35 0.39
C TYR A 90 -0.24 -11.73 0.61
N TYR A 91 0.00 -10.55 0.03
CA TYR A 91 1.31 -9.91 0.08
C TYR A 91 1.72 -9.53 1.51
N ILE A 92 0.78 -9.00 2.30
CA ILE A 92 1.02 -8.64 3.70
C ILE A 92 1.36 -9.88 4.53
N ASN A 93 0.63 -10.98 4.36
CA ASN A 93 0.85 -12.22 5.11
C ASN A 93 2.13 -12.95 4.70
N THR A 94 2.40 -13.04 3.40
CA THR A 94 3.45 -13.90 2.85
C THR A 94 4.80 -13.19 2.79
N ILE A 95 4.82 -11.87 2.63
CA ILE A 95 6.06 -11.11 2.39
C ILE A 95 6.30 -10.10 3.51
N MET A 96 5.38 -9.14 3.72
CA MET A 96 5.66 -8.01 4.60
C MET A 96 5.82 -8.42 6.07
N LYS A 97 4.86 -9.17 6.62
CA LYS A 97 4.92 -9.61 8.03
C LYS A 97 6.13 -10.49 8.33
N PRO A 98 6.43 -11.55 7.54
CA PRO A 98 7.64 -12.36 7.76
C PRO A 98 8.94 -11.56 7.63
N ALA A 99 8.98 -10.55 6.75
CA ALA A 99 10.12 -9.65 6.62
C ALA A 99 10.23 -8.61 7.76
N GLY A 100 9.25 -8.54 8.68
CA GLY A 100 9.21 -7.56 9.75
C GLY A 100 8.84 -6.14 9.27
N ILE A 101 8.16 -6.03 8.14
CA ILE A 101 7.75 -4.76 7.53
C ILE A 101 6.33 -4.41 8.01
N ARG A 102 6.18 -3.24 8.65
CA ARG A 102 4.88 -2.65 9.00
C ARG A 102 4.39 -1.74 7.89
N LEU A 103 3.19 -1.98 7.36
CA LEU A 103 2.53 -1.14 6.36
C LEU A 103 1.43 -0.29 7.01
N ILE A 104 1.45 1.01 6.75
CA ILE A 104 0.47 1.99 7.25
C ILE A 104 -0.21 2.69 6.08
N GLY A 105 -1.54 2.64 6.01
CA GLY A 105 -2.37 3.35 5.04
C GLY A 105 -3.19 4.45 5.70
N ILE A 106 -2.80 5.70 5.51
CA ILE A 106 -3.28 6.84 6.33
C ILE A 106 -4.79 7.08 6.16
N LYS A 107 -5.29 7.29 4.94
CA LYS A 107 -6.72 7.57 4.69
C LYS A 107 -7.62 6.39 5.00
N ASP A 108 -7.05 5.18 5.09
CA ASP A 108 -7.79 3.95 5.33
C ASP A 108 -7.85 3.57 6.83
N ASP A 109 -7.19 4.35 7.71
CA ASP A 109 -6.98 3.98 9.12
C ASP A 109 -6.46 2.54 9.26
N PHE A 110 -5.52 2.19 8.37
CA PHE A 110 -4.98 0.84 8.26
C PHE A 110 -3.57 0.78 8.84
N ASP A 111 -3.32 -0.23 9.67
CA ASP A 111 -2.02 -0.60 10.16
C ASP A 111 -1.86 -2.13 10.14
N SER A 112 -0.81 -2.64 9.49
CA SER A 112 -0.58 -4.08 9.40
C SER A 112 -0.13 -4.72 10.72
N SER A 113 0.25 -3.91 11.72
CA SER A 113 0.58 -4.38 13.07
C SER A 113 -0.63 -4.56 13.98
N ASP A 114 -1.80 -4.04 13.58
CA ASP A 114 -3.04 -4.26 14.32
C ASP A 114 -3.42 -5.74 14.31
N GLU A 115 -4.01 -6.23 15.40
CA GLU A 115 -4.51 -7.61 15.47
C GLU A 115 -5.60 -7.87 14.42
N ASN A 116 -6.47 -6.89 14.20
CA ASN A 116 -7.61 -6.95 13.27
C ASN A 116 -7.32 -6.30 11.90
N TRP A 117 -6.04 -6.23 11.50
CA TRP A 117 -5.64 -5.61 10.23
C TRP A 117 -6.35 -6.23 9.01
N SER A 118 -6.63 -7.53 9.02
CA SER A 118 -7.29 -8.22 7.90
C SER A 118 -8.74 -7.75 7.73
N GLU A 119 -9.48 -7.58 8.84
CA GLU A 119 -10.83 -7.02 8.82
C GLU A 119 -10.82 -5.56 8.34
N ARG A 120 -9.86 -4.76 8.81
CA ARG A 120 -9.68 -3.37 8.36
C ARG A 120 -9.41 -3.29 6.85
N LEU A 121 -8.54 -4.16 6.34
CA LEU A 121 -8.23 -4.25 4.90
C LEU A 121 -9.48 -4.59 4.07
N LYS A 122 -10.30 -5.53 4.54
CA LYS A 122 -11.54 -5.95 3.89
C LYS A 122 -12.61 -4.85 3.91
N ALA A 123 -12.57 -3.94 4.89
CA ALA A 123 -13.49 -2.81 4.99
C ALA A 123 -13.17 -1.67 3.99
N ILE A 124 -11.97 -1.63 3.42
CA ILE A 124 -11.59 -0.64 2.40
C ILE A 124 -12.45 -0.82 1.14
N LYS A 125 -12.94 0.27 0.56
CA LYS A 125 -13.69 0.24 -0.71
C LYS A 125 -12.76 0.01 -1.91
N TRP A 126 -12.52 -1.23 -2.31
CA TRP A 126 -11.63 -1.56 -3.45
C TRP A 126 -12.23 -1.20 -4.82
N GLN A 127 -11.37 -0.88 -5.78
CA GLN A 127 -11.77 -0.76 -7.19
C GLN A 127 -11.90 -2.15 -7.80
N GLY A 128 -13.01 -2.42 -8.51
CA GLY A 128 -13.24 -3.72 -9.16
C GLY A 128 -14.19 -4.62 -8.37
N ARG A 129 -15.23 -5.08 -9.08
CA ARG A 129 -16.20 -6.07 -8.59
C ARG A 129 -15.47 -7.28 -8.03
N ILE A 130 -15.94 -7.78 -6.89
CA ILE A 130 -15.74 -9.15 -6.43
C ILE A 130 -15.82 -10.06 -7.67
N ARG A 131 -14.71 -10.65 -8.13
CA ARG A 131 -14.79 -11.86 -8.93
C ARG A 131 -15.35 -12.91 -7.98
N ARG A 132 -16.69 -12.99 -7.89
CA ARG A 132 -17.36 -14.15 -7.32
C ARG A 132 -16.92 -15.30 -8.22
N TYR A 133 -15.89 -16.03 -7.80
CA TYR A 133 -15.64 -17.35 -8.35
C TYR A 133 -16.97 -18.09 -8.20
N GLY A 134 -17.59 -18.39 -9.34
CA GLY A 134 -18.93 -18.93 -9.39
C GLY A 134 -19.00 -20.20 -8.57
N LYS A 135 -20.04 -20.32 -7.74
CA LYS A 135 -20.59 -21.64 -7.42
C LYS A 135 -20.83 -22.33 -8.75
N SER A 136 -20.02 -23.36 -9.05
CA SER A 136 -20.30 -24.32 -10.10
C SER A 136 -21.72 -24.81 -9.87
N LYS A 137 -22.65 -24.42 -10.74
CA LYS A 137 -23.94 -25.10 -10.82
C LYS A 137 -23.62 -26.52 -11.27
N GLN A 138 -23.69 -27.48 -10.36
CA GLN A 138 -23.99 -28.86 -10.73
C GLN A 138 -25.30 -28.81 -11.51
N LYS A 139 -25.24 -29.15 -12.80
CA LYS A 139 -26.41 -29.54 -13.56
C LYS A 139 -26.53 -31.05 -13.38
N GLU A 140 -27.62 -31.47 -12.75
CA GLU A 140 -28.22 -32.78 -12.94
C GLU A 140 -28.67 -32.97 -14.40
#